data_AF-A0A7X8VYI6-F1
#
_entry.id   AF-A0A7X8VYI6-F1
#
_cell.length_a   1.000
_cell.length_b   1.000
_cell.length_c   1.000
_cell.angle_alpha   90.00
_cell.angle_beta   90.00
_cell.angle_gamma   90.00
#
_symmetry.space_group_name_H-M   'P 1'
#
loop_
_entity.id
_entity.type
_entity.pdbx_description
1 polymer ?
#
loop_
_entity_poly.entity_id
_entity_poly.type
_entity_poly.pdbx_seq_one_letter_code
_entity_poly.pdbx_strand_id
1 'polypeptide(L)'
;MVSQDYQPFKYFRKRDGLLVPFQADKIANAVLKAGQAAASDEDTTVDEAMARQIAEDVVQQLDNPLCEYYTQPDDTGERIPAIEDVQDLVEIVLAENKLSATVAAYKRYRKIRERARQAIQVRRAGSGSGNDITDQTLLLVHSASQGNINHWDRSRIVNKLLDKLRLSEETAISVAKEVENQIIASNMKTVDTTLLRAMVNNVLISRGFRDQLADLSLYSIPREFIEGLMYTKPTENSNIVSNNPEAVNLSIAEFILKQWGLETIFSPEVKNAHDTGAIHLHDLGYPHRVYCSSHSIEYIKKYGLRGLTNLNTESNP
;
A
#
# COMPACT_ATOMS: atom_id res chain seq x y z
N MET A 1 17.26 31.14 30.44
CA MET A 1 16.04 31.23 29.62
C MET A 1 16.32 30.46 28.35
N VAL A 2 15.87 29.21 28.27
CA VAL A 2 16.06 28.34 27.10
C VAL A 2 15.00 28.76 26.09
N SER A 3 15.43 29.35 24.98
CA SER A 3 14.55 29.89 23.94
C SER A 3 13.74 28.77 23.29
N GLN A 4 12.46 29.04 23.08
CA GLN A 4 11.50 28.19 22.38
C GLN A 4 12.04 27.74 21.02
N ASP A 5 11.72 26.50 20.65
CA ASP A 5 12.05 25.87 19.37
C ASP A 5 11.74 26.80 18.18
N TYR A 6 12.77 27.42 17.62
CA TYR A 6 12.66 28.25 16.42
C TYR A 6 12.44 27.32 15.21
N GLN A 7 11.18 27.17 14.78
CA GLN A 7 10.82 26.46 13.54
C GLN A 7 10.38 27.46 12.46
N PRO A 8 11.30 27.95 11.62
CA PRO A 8 10.97 28.92 10.55
C PRO A 8 10.17 28.30 9.39
N PHE A 9 10.15 26.97 9.28
CA PHE A 9 9.47 26.24 8.21
C PHE A 9 8.35 25.36 8.76
N LYS A 10 7.16 25.43 8.15
CA LYS A 10 6.04 24.52 8.47
C LYS A 10 6.12 23.21 7.68
N TYR A 11 6.53 23.29 6.42
CA TYR A 11 6.56 22.17 5.50
C TYR A 11 7.87 22.16 4.71
N PHE A 12 8.28 20.98 4.26
CA PHE A 12 9.33 20.82 3.25
C PHE A 12 8.85 19.93 2.11
N ARG A 13 9.39 20.15 0.90
CA ARG A 13 9.01 19.44 -0.31
C ARG A 13 9.93 18.24 -0.52
N LYS A 14 9.37 17.03 -0.57
CA LYS A 14 10.12 15.82 -0.93
C LYS A 14 10.39 15.76 -2.44
N ARG A 15 11.34 14.90 -2.85
CA ARG A 15 11.70 14.66 -4.26
C ARG A 15 10.49 14.34 -5.15
N ASP A 16 9.47 13.73 -4.57
CA ASP A 16 8.27 13.29 -5.26
C ASP A 16 7.18 14.39 -5.33
N GLY A 17 7.47 15.62 -4.88
CA GLY A 17 6.55 16.76 -4.85
C GLY A 17 5.64 16.84 -3.61
N LEU A 18 5.62 15.78 -2.79
CA LEU A 18 4.80 15.70 -1.58
C LEU A 18 5.30 16.66 -0.48
N LEU A 19 4.39 17.44 0.10
CA LEU A 19 4.65 18.35 1.21
C LEU A 19 4.57 17.60 2.53
N VAL A 20 5.55 17.76 3.41
CA VAL A 20 5.58 17.05 4.70
C VAL A 20 5.90 18.04 5.82
N PRO A 21 5.31 17.90 7.02
CA PRO A 21 5.65 18.74 8.16
C PRO A 21 7.16 18.72 8.45
N PHE A 22 7.73 19.91 8.62
CA PHE A 22 9.15 20.06 8.94
C PHE A 22 9.40 19.76 10.41
N GLN A 23 10.38 18.92 10.71
CA GLN A 23 10.77 18.54 12.07
C GLN A 23 12.30 18.50 12.17
N ALA A 24 12.88 19.42 12.94
CA ALA A 24 14.33 19.51 13.13
C ALA A 24 14.93 18.24 13.76
N ASP A 25 14.17 17.56 14.64
CA ASP A 25 14.58 16.31 15.28
C ASP A 25 14.94 15.20 14.27
N LYS A 26 14.32 15.22 13.08
CA LYS A 26 14.65 14.24 12.02
C LYS A 26 16.03 14.48 11.43
N ILE A 27 16.49 15.73 11.39
CA ILE A 27 17.83 16.10 10.94
C ILE A 27 18.85 15.65 11.99
N ALA A 28 18.61 15.98 13.26
CA ALA A 28 19.46 15.55 14.38
C ALA A 28 19.62 14.02 14.42
N ASN A 29 18.52 13.27 14.29
CA ASN A 29 18.56 11.80 14.22
C ASN A 29 19.33 11.26 13.01
N ALA A 30 19.29 11.95 11.86
CA ALA A 30 20.04 11.54 10.69
C ALA A 30 21.56 11.76 10.89
N VAL A 31 21.93 12.89 11.50
CA VAL A 31 23.31 13.22 11.88
C VAL A 31 23.83 12.22 12.90
N LEU A 32 23.05 11.87 13.94
CA LEU A 32 23.44 10.87 14.93
C LEU A 32 23.74 9.51 14.30
N LYS A 33 22.90 9.04 13.38
CA LYS A 33 23.12 7.76 12.70
C LYS A 33 24.37 7.77 11.83
N ALA A 34 24.66 8.90 11.17
CA ALA A 34 25.89 9.05 10.41
C ALA A 34 27.12 9.11 11.33
N GLY A 35 27.01 9.79 12.47
CA GLY A 35 28.04 9.85 13.50
C GLY A 35 28.34 8.48 14.10
N GLN A 36 27.33 7.68 14.42
CA GLN A 36 27.50 6.30 14.90
C GLN A 36 28.16 5.40 13.85
N ALA A 37 27.80 5.55 12.57
CA ALA A 37 28.43 4.81 11.49
C ALA A 37 29.90 5.22 11.27
N ALA A 38 30.24 6.49 11.48
CA ALA A 38 31.61 7.00 11.41
C ALA A 38 32.44 6.66 12.66
N ALA A 39 31.82 6.56 13.84
CA ALA A 39 32.46 6.16 15.09
C ALA A 39 32.98 4.71 15.06
N SER A 40 32.54 3.90 14.10
CA SER A 40 33.09 2.57 13.85
C SER A 40 34.44 2.61 13.10
N ASP A 41 34.75 3.73 12.41
CA ASP A 41 35.96 3.93 11.61
C ASP A 41 36.96 4.91 12.29
N GLU A 42 36.50 5.86 13.13
CA GLU A 42 37.34 6.81 13.90
C GLU A 42 36.80 7.04 15.33
N ASP A 43 37.66 7.33 16.30
CA ASP A 43 37.37 7.55 17.75
C ASP A 43 36.51 8.82 18.07
N THR A 44 35.86 9.42 17.06
CA THR A 44 35.06 10.64 17.22
C THR A 44 33.58 10.27 17.34
N THR A 45 33.04 10.27 18.56
CA THR A 45 31.61 10.07 18.80
C THR A 45 30.86 11.38 18.65
N VAL A 46 29.84 11.39 17.79
CA VAL A 46 28.89 12.51 17.71
C VAL A 46 27.85 12.33 18.82
N ASP A 47 27.87 13.23 19.79
CA ASP A 47 26.89 13.26 20.88
C ASP A 47 25.54 13.84 20.43
N GLU A 48 24.47 13.46 21.11
CA GLU A 48 23.10 13.93 20.87
C GLU A 48 22.97 15.46 20.94
N ALA A 49 23.74 16.09 21.84
CA ALA A 49 23.81 17.55 21.95
C ALA A 49 24.43 18.20 20.69
N MET A 50 25.51 17.62 20.17
CA MET A 50 26.17 18.12 18.96
C MET A 50 25.26 17.96 17.73
N ALA A 51 24.54 16.84 17.62
CA ALA A 51 23.61 16.62 16.53
C ALA A 51 22.42 17.58 16.56
N ARG A 52 21.94 17.96 17.76
CA ARG A 52 20.90 18.97 17.92
C ARG A 52 21.42 20.36 17.53
N GLN A 53 22.63 20.71 17.94
CA GLN A 53 23.28 21.97 17.55
C GLN A 53 23.46 22.07 16.03
N ILE A 54 23.95 21.01 15.39
CA ILE A 54 24.06 20.95 13.92
C ILE A 54 22.69 21.09 13.25
N ALA A 55 21.63 20.48 13.80
CA ALA A 55 20.29 20.63 13.26
C ALA A 55 19.76 22.07 13.39
N GLU A 56 20.04 22.75 14.50
CA GLU A 56 19.72 24.16 14.70
C GLU A 56 20.51 25.07 13.76
N ASP A 57 21.80 24.81 13.57
CA ASP A 57 22.67 25.53 12.63
C ASP A 57 22.19 25.38 11.18
N VAL A 58 21.79 24.18 10.78
CA VAL A 58 21.17 23.91 9.46
C VAL A 58 19.88 24.72 9.29
N VAL A 59 19.03 24.78 10.32
CA VAL A 59 17.78 25.56 10.28
C VAL A 59 18.07 27.07 10.20
N GLN A 60 19.07 27.57 10.92
CA GLN A 60 19.49 28.97 10.85
C GLN A 60 20.10 29.33 9.50
N GLN A 61 20.93 28.46 8.92
CA GLN A 61 21.50 28.67 7.59
C GLN A 61 20.42 28.62 6.49
N LEU A 62 19.39 27.79 6.63
CA LEU A 62 18.23 27.81 5.72
C LEU A 62 17.43 29.11 5.80
N ASP A 63 17.38 29.76 6.97
CA ASP A 63 16.67 31.02 7.17
C ASP A 63 17.54 32.25 6.82
N ASN A 64 18.85 32.06 6.60
CA ASN A 64 19.76 33.13 6.27
C ASN A 64 19.58 33.59 4.80
N PRO A 65 19.23 34.87 4.55
CA PRO A 65 19.05 35.42 3.19
C PRO A 65 20.31 35.41 2.32
N LEU A 66 21.49 35.16 2.92
CA LEU A 66 22.79 35.12 2.24
C LEU A 66 23.21 33.71 1.83
N CYS A 67 22.48 32.66 2.22
CA CYS A 67 22.79 31.29 1.81
C CYS A 67 22.27 31.01 0.39
N GLU A 68 23.08 30.30 -0.42
CA GLU A 68 22.74 29.90 -1.80
C GLU A 68 21.44 29.08 -1.88
N TYR A 69 21.09 28.39 -0.78
CA TYR A 69 19.91 27.55 -0.63
C TYR A 69 18.72 28.26 0.03
N TYR A 70 18.75 29.59 0.14
CA TYR A 70 17.64 30.36 0.71
C TYR A 70 16.37 30.16 -0.11
N THR A 71 15.34 29.59 0.51
CA THR A 71 14.07 29.35 -0.17
C THR A 71 13.26 30.64 -0.20
N GLN A 72 13.03 31.15 -1.41
CA GLN A 72 12.12 32.28 -1.58
C GLN A 72 10.69 31.86 -1.18
N PRO A 73 9.92 32.78 -0.57
CA PRO A 73 8.51 32.50 -0.27
C PRO A 73 7.73 32.22 -1.57
N ASP A 74 6.92 31.14 -1.58
CA ASP A 74 5.96 30.88 -2.66
C ASP A 74 4.88 31.99 -2.68
N ASP A 75 4.01 32.02 -3.71
CA ASP A 75 2.91 33.01 -3.88
C ASP A 75 1.96 33.13 -2.66
N THR A 76 2.00 32.16 -1.74
CA THR A 76 1.24 32.13 -0.47
C THR A 76 2.00 32.69 0.73
N GLY A 77 3.24 33.15 0.55
CA GLY A 77 4.11 33.64 1.63
C GLY A 77 4.76 32.55 2.48
N GLU A 78 4.56 31.26 2.15
CA GLU A 78 5.18 30.14 2.84
C GLU A 78 6.51 29.74 2.19
N ARG A 79 7.55 29.52 2.99
CA ARG A 79 8.86 29.05 2.53
C ARG A 79 8.92 27.53 2.66
N ILE A 80 9.11 26.83 1.54
CA ILE A 80 9.08 25.36 1.47
C ILE A 80 10.40 24.83 0.89
N PRO A 81 11.41 24.53 1.71
CA PRO A 81 12.70 24.00 1.24
C PRO A 81 12.54 22.63 0.56
N ALA A 82 13.34 22.36 -0.47
CA ALA A 82 13.42 21.03 -1.06
C ALA A 82 14.30 20.12 -0.21
N ILE A 83 13.99 18.83 -0.20
CA ILE A 83 14.77 17.84 0.58
C ILE A 83 16.24 17.73 0.15
N GLU A 84 16.56 18.03 -1.12
CA GLU A 84 17.95 18.04 -1.59
C GLU A 84 18.73 19.20 -0.99
N ASP A 85 18.16 20.39 -0.99
CA ASP A 85 18.78 21.59 -0.41
C ASP A 85 19.08 21.38 1.07
N VAL A 86 18.15 20.79 1.82
CA VAL A 86 18.36 20.42 3.24
C VAL A 86 19.48 19.39 3.38
N GLN A 87 19.57 18.42 2.48
CA GLN A 87 20.62 17.39 2.54
C GLN A 87 22.01 17.97 2.21
N ASP A 88 22.09 18.80 1.19
CA ASP A 88 23.35 19.44 0.78
C ASP A 88 23.85 20.39 1.88
N LEU A 89 22.95 21.12 2.53
CA LEU A 89 23.29 21.98 3.64
C LEU A 89 23.77 21.20 4.87
N VAL A 90 23.15 20.06 5.19
CA VAL A 90 23.65 19.16 6.25
C VAL A 90 25.08 18.71 5.96
N GLU A 91 25.41 18.42 4.69
CA GLU A 91 26.78 18.06 4.30
C GLU A 91 27.76 19.24 4.47
N ILE A 92 27.33 20.47 4.18
CA ILE A 92 28.14 21.69 4.37
C ILE A 92 28.39 21.96 5.85
N VAL A 93 27.35 21.98 6.68
CA VAL A 93 27.46 22.26 8.13
C VAL A 93 28.31 21.20 8.84
N LEU A 94 28.19 19.93 8.44
CA LEU A 94 29.06 18.86 8.95
C LEU A 94 30.53 19.05 8.55
N ALA A 95 30.80 19.59 7.35
CA ALA A 95 32.15 19.90 6.90
C ALA A 95 32.75 21.12 7.62
N GLU A 96 31.95 22.15 7.88
CA GLU A 96 32.34 23.34 8.64
C GLU A 96 32.75 22.99 10.08
N ASN A 97 32.02 22.07 10.71
CA ASN A 97 32.33 21.53 12.03
C ASN A 97 33.52 20.55 12.05
N LYS A 98 34.26 20.40 10.94
CA LYS A 98 35.43 19.51 10.78
C LYS A 98 35.14 18.03 11.01
N LEU A 99 33.88 17.59 10.88
CA LEU A 99 33.45 16.20 11.04
C LEU A 99 33.57 15.41 9.73
N SER A 100 34.78 15.35 9.16
CA SER A 100 35.03 14.77 7.83
C SER A 100 34.57 13.31 7.69
N ALA A 101 34.80 12.48 8.72
CA ALA A 101 34.36 11.08 8.73
C ALA A 101 32.83 10.95 8.73
N THR A 102 32.13 11.81 9.48
CA THR A 102 30.66 11.83 9.51
C THR A 102 30.08 12.26 8.17
N VAL A 103 30.68 13.26 7.50
CA VAL A 103 30.30 13.67 6.14
C VAL A 103 30.46 12.52 5.15
N ALA A 104 31.59 11.80 5.21
CA ALA A 104 31.86 10.67 4.31
C ALA A 104 30.84 9.53 4.52
N ALA A 105 30.54 9.18 5.78
CA ALA A 105 29.53 8.19 6.11
C ALA A 105 28.13 8.62 5.63
N TYR A 106 27.76 9.88 5.83
CA TYR A 106 26.49 10.45 5.37
C TYR A 106 26.35 10.42 3.84
N LYS A 107 27.36 10.92 3.11
CA LYS A 107 27.42 10.88 1.63
C LYS A 107 27.35 9.46 1.09
N ARG A 108 28.10 8.52 1.69
CA ARG A 108 28.08 7.11 1.31
C ARG A 108 26.69 6.51 1.48
N TYR A 109 26.04 6.76 2.62
CA TYR A 109 24.69 6.27 2.89
C TYR A 109 23.65 6.85 1.92
N ARG A 110 23.71 8.16 1.63
CA ARG A 110 22.85 8.84 0.64
C ARG A 110 22.96 8.17 -0.73
N LYS A 111 24.19 7.96 -1.21
CA LYS A 111 24.49 7.34 -2.51
C LYS A 111 24.06 5.87 -2.60
N ILE A 112 24.25 5.10 -1.52
CA ILE A 112 23.78 3.71 -1.45
C ILE A 112 22.25 3.66 -1.55
N ARG A 113 21.54 4.52 -0.82
CA ARG A 113 20.07 4.56 -0.88
C ARG A 113 19.52 5.09 -2.19
N GLU A 114 20.22 6.01 -2.84
CA GLU A 114 19.86 6.45 -4.19
C GLU A 114 20.00 5.33 -5.22
N ARG A 115 21.14 4.61 -5.20
CA ARG A 115 21.35 3.44 -6.06
C ARG A 115 20.34 2.33 -5.81
N ALA A 116 20.03 2.05 -4.55
CA ALA A 116 19.02 1.06 -4.20
C ALA A 116 17.65 1.45 -4.76
N ARG A 117 17.25 2.72 -4.66
CA ARG A 117 15.98 3.22 -5.23
C ARG A 117 15.95 3.14 -6.76
N GLN A 118 17.02 3.53 -7.44
CA GLN A 118 17.11 3.43 -8.90
C GLN A 118 17.11 1.98 -9.39
N ALA A 119 17.68 1.07 -8.59
CA ALA A 119 17.72 -0.36 -8.89
C ALA A 119 16.36 -1.05 -8.71
N ILE A 120 15.47 -0.50 -7.86
CA ILE A 120 14.12 -1.06 -7.68
C ILE A 120 13.27 -0.73 -8.90
N GLN A 121 12.95 -1.78 -9.63
CA GLN A 121 12.09 -1.76 -10.80
C GLN A 121 10.73 -2.37 -10.43
N VAL A 122 9.67 -1.58 -10.58
CA VAL A 122 8.29 -2.02 -10.34
C VAL A 122 7.69 -2.45 -11.67
N ARG A 123 7.38 -3.74 -11.79
CA ARG A 123 6.76 -4.29 -12.99
C ARG A 123 5.26 -4.01 -12.98
N ARG A 124 4.75 -3.28 -13.99
CA ARG A 124 3.31 -3.07 -14.21
C ARG A 124 2.78 -3.99 -15.31
N ALA A 125 1.49 -4.34 -15.18
CA ALA A 125 0.66 -4.73 -16.32
C ALA A 125 0.19 -3.46 -17.05
N GLY A 126 0.24 -3.43 -18.38
CA GLY A 126 -0.05 -2.23 -19.19
C GLY A 126 -1.52 -1.78 -19.12
N SER A 127 -1.74 -0.47 -19.16
CA SER A 127 -3.06 0.18 -19.21
C SER A 127 -3.49 0.44 -20.66
N GLY A 128 -4.64 -0.12 -21.07
CA GLY A 128 -5.39 0.37 -22.23
C GLY A 128 -6.19 1.61 -21.85
N SER A 129 -6.19 2.61 -22.73
CA SER A 129 -6.88 3.90 -22.59
C SER A 129 -8.41 3.78 -22.68
N GLY A 130 -9.14 4.42 -21.75
CA GLY A 130 -10.51 4.92 -21.99
C GLY A 130 -11.54 4.66 -20.88
N ASN A 131 -11.96 5.73 -20.19
CA ASN A 131 -13.12 5.86 -19.28
C ASN A 131 -13.32 4.77 -18.22
N ASP A 132 -12.68 5.01 -17.07
CA ASP A 132 -12.53 4.09 -15.95
C ASP A 132 -13.77 3.90 -15.09
N ILE A 133 -14.53 2.86 -15.41
CA ILE A 133 -15.23 2.04 -14.41
C ILE A 133 -14.31 0.88 -13.95
N THR A 134 -13.14 0.74 -14.57
CA THR A 134 -12.12 -0.30 -14.35
C THR A 134 -10.98 0.08 -13.41
N ASP A 135 -10.95 1.32 -12.89
CA ASP A 135 -9.99 1.73 -11.86
C ASP A 135 -10.28 1.15 -10.46
N GLN A 136 -11.44 0.50 -10.28
CA GLN A 136 -11.79 -0.19 -9.03
C GLN A 136 -11.02 -1.51 -8.81
N THR A 137 -10.36 -2.05 -9.83
CA THR A 137 -9.66 -3.35 -9.76
C THR A 137 -8.28 -3.29 -10.39
N LEU A 138 -7.55 -2.19 -10.21
CA LEU A 138 -6.21 -2.04 -10.78
C LEU A 138 -5.14 -2.81 -10.01
N LEU A 139 -5.46 -4.05 -9.60
CA LEU A 139 -4.59 -5.04 -8.98
C LEU A 139 -5.07 -6.48 -9.28
N LEU A 140 -5.78 -6.71 -10.39
CA LEU A 140 -6.13 -8.06 -10.85
C LEU A 140 -5.58 -8.36 -12.25
N VAL A 141 -4.99 -9.56 -12.30
CA VAL A 141 -4.51 -10.33 -13.45
C VAL A 141 -3.26 -9.79 -14.16
N HIS A 142 -2.24 -10.65 -14.19
CA HIS A 142 -1.16 -10.58 -15.16
C HIS A 142 -1.76 -10.61 -16.58
N SER A 143 -2.00 -9.46 -17.19
CA SER A 143 -2.01 -9.41 -18.65
C SER A 143 -0.58 -9.62 -19.11
N ALA A 144 -0.33 -10.81 -19.64
CA ALA A 144 0.87 -11.15 -20.36
C ALA A 144 0.97 -10.29 -21.64
N SER A 145 1.27 -9.00 -21.48
CA SER A 145 1.54 -8.11 -22.61
C SER A 145 2.27 -6.86 -22.12
N GLN A 146 3.58 -6.90 -22.41
CA GLN A 146 4.61 -5.85 -22.28
C GLN A 146 4.67 -5.13 -20.93
N GLY A 147 5.55 -5.65 -20.07
CA GLY A 147 5.83 -5.10 -18.75
C GLY A 147 6.50 -3.74 -18.83
N ASN A 148 5.73 -2.69 -18.58
CA ASN A 148 6.31 -1.38 -18.32
C ASN A 148 7.01 -1.44 -16.96
N ILE A 149 8.34 -1.49 -17.01
CA ILE A 149 9.19 -1.31 -15.86
C ILE A 149 9.11 0.17 -15.48
N ASN A 150 8.51 0.46 -14.33
CA ASN A 150 8.54 1.79 -13.75
C ASN A 150 9.60 1.84 -12.66
N HIS A 151 10.24 3.00 -12.49
CA HIS A 151 11.10 3.22 -11.32
C HIS A 151 10.26 3.25 -10.04
N TRP A 152 10.88 2.84 -8.94
CA TRP A 152 10.29 2.94 -7.61
C TRP A 152 9.94 4.39 -7.27
N ASP A 153 8.67 4.60 -6.90
CA ASP A 153 8.15 5.88 -6.46
C ASP A 153 7.30 5.64 -5.21
N ARG A 154 7.74 6.22 -4.09
CA ARG A 154 7.11 6.06 -2.77
C ARG A 154 5.78 6.80 -2.69
N SER A 155 5.67 7.93 -3.38
CA SER A 155 4.50 8.81 -3.28
C SER A 155 3.25 8.17 -3.86
N ARG A 156 3.40 7.21 -4.77
CA ARG A 156 2.29 6.38 -5.24
C ARG A 156 1.64 5.56 -4.13
N ILE A 157 2.42 5.02 -3.18
CA ILE A 157 1.87 4.29 -2.04
C ILE A 157 1.18 5.26 -1.11
N VAL A 158 1.83 6.39 -0.78
CA VAL A 158 1.27 7.41 0.11
C VAL A 158 -0.07 7.93 -0.42
N ASN A 159 -0.13 8.36 -1.68
CA ASN A 159 -1.35 8.87 -2.30
C ASN A 159 -2.48 7.83 -2.31
N LYS A 160 -2.16 6.56 -2.53
CA LYS A 160 -3.15 5.48 -2.49
C LYS A 160 -3.67 5.20 -1.08
N LEU A 161 -2.79 5.25 -0.07
CA LEU A 161 -3.19 5.09 1.33
C LEU A 161 -4.07 6.26 1.79
N LEU A 162 -3.79 7.48 1.31
CA LEU A 162 -4.62 8.67 1.58
C LEU A 162 -5.99 8.57 0.91
N ASP A 163 -6.04 8.24 -0.39
CA ASP A 163 -7.30 8.17 -1.16
C ASP A 163 -8.22 7.04 -0.65
N LYS A 164 -7.67 5.83 -0.44
CA LYS A 164 -8.48 4.65 -0.12
C LYS A 164 -8.75 4.46 1.36
N LEU A 165 -7.77 4.72 2.22
CA LEU A 165 -7.88 4.38 3.65
C LEU A 165 -8.13 5.60 4.54
N ARG A 166 -8.15 6.82 3.97
CA ARG A 166 -8.30 8.09 4.72
C ARG A 166 -7.36 8.17 5.93
N LEU A 167 -6.17 7.58 5.80
CA LEU A 167 -5.16 7.55 6.85
C LEU A 167 -4.55 8.94 7.05
N SER A 168 -3.99 9.18 8.25
CA SER A 168 -3.19 10.39 8.45
C SER A 168 -1.94 10.35 7.58
N GLU A 169 -1.57 11.51 7.05
CA GLU A 169 -0.40 11.65 6.16
C GLU A 169 0.89 11.14 6.80
N GLU A 170 1.09 11.42 8.10
CA GLU A 170 2.23 10.92 8.86
C GLU A 170 2.30 9.39 8.88
N THR A 171 1.16 8.73 9.06
CA THR A 171 1.08 7.26 9.09
C THR A 171 1.37 6.69 7.72
N ALA A 172 0.78 7.24 6.66
CA ALA A 172 0.98 6.79 5.29
C ALA A 172 2.45 6.90 4.86
N ILE A 173 3.12 8.02 5.18
CA ILE A 173 4.54 8.23 4.92
C ILE A 173 5.40 7.22 5.69
N SER A 174 5.06 6.98 6.96
CA SER A 174 5.80 6.06 7.81
C SER A 174 5.67 4.60 7.34
N VAL A 175 4.48 4.18 6.92
CA VAL A 175 4.23 2.86 6.31
C VAL A 175 5.03 2.70 5.01
N ALA A 176 4.96 3.68 4.11
CA ALA A 176 5.67 3.63 2.85
C ALA A 176 7.21 3.59 3.02
N LYS A 177 7.73 4.28 4.05
CA LYS A 177 9.15 4.23 4.42
C LYS A 177 9.57 2.85 4.93
N GLU A 178 8.72 2.20 5.72
CA GLU A 178 9.01 0.87 6.24
C GLU A 178 9.03 -0.18 5.13
N VAL A 179 8.05 -0.15 4.23
CA VAL A 179 8.01 -1.03 3.04
C VAL A 179 9.25 -0.84 2.17
N GLU A 180 9.66 0.41 1.94
CA GLU A 180 10.90 0.69 1.20
C GLU A 180 12.14 0.11 1.89
N ASN A 181 12.25 0.28 3.21
CA ASN A 181 13.37 -0.30 3.97
C ASN A 181 13.39 -1.83 3.83
N GLN A 182 12.23 -2.49 3.87
CA GLN A 182 12.13 -3.93 3.69
C GLN A 182 12.56 -4.38 2.28
N ILE A 183 12.18 -3.63 1.23
CA ILE A 183 12.59 -3.93 -0.16
C ILE A 183 14.10 -3.75 -0.34
N ILE A 184 14.67 -2.70 0.25
CA ILE A 184 16.12 -2.45 0.19
C ILE A 184 16.87 -3.54 0.96
N ALA A 185 16.37 -3.94 2.14
CA ALA A 185 16.97 -4.99 2.95
C ALA A 185 16.90 -6.37 2.29
N SER A 186 15.85 -6.67 1.52
CA SER A 186 15.69 -7.93 0.80
C SER A 186 16.55 -8.04 -0.46
N ASN A 187 17.26 -6.96 -0.86
CA ASN A 187 18.12 -6.88 -2.04
C ASN A 187 17.39 -7.28 -3.35
N MET A 188 16.07 -7.07 -3.40
CA MET A 188 15.23 -7.36 -4.57
C MET A 188 15.36 -6.26 -5.62
N LYS A 189 15.77 -6.63 -6.84
CA LYS A 189 15.89 -5.67 -7.96
C LYS A 189 14.56 -5.41 -8.66
N THR A 190 13.71 -6.44 -8.73
CA THR A 190 12.39 -6.38 -9.38
C THR A 190 11.31 -6.70 -8.36
N VAL A 191 10.32 -5.82 -8.20
CA VAL A 191 9.21 -6.02 -7.27
C VAL A 191 7.90 -6.01 -8.03
N ASP A 192 7.12 -7.08 -7.87
CA ASP A 192 5.77 -7.17 -8.42
C ASP A 192 4.77 -6.41 -7.54
N THR A 193 3.71 -5.89 -8.15
CA THR A 193 2.67 -5.13 -7.46
C THR A 193 1.89 -5.97 -6.43
N THR A 194 1.84 -7.29 -6.60
CA THR A 194 1.24 -8.24 -5.64
C THR A 194 2.08 -8.32 -4.37
N LEU A 195 3.40 -8.46 -4.51
CA LEU A 195 4.33 -8.48 -3.39
C LEU A 195 4.32 -7.14 -2.65
N LEU A 196 4.35 -6.03 -3.39
CA LEU A 196 4.28 -4.68 -2.82
C LEU A 196 3.03 -4.50 -1.96
N ARG A 197 1.86 -4.98 -2.41
CA ARG A 197 0.63 -4.95 -1.61
C ARG A 197 0.75 -5.83 -0.37
N ALA A 198 1.27 -7.05 -0.50
CA ALA A 198 1.43 -7.95 0.64
C ALA A 198 2.32 -7.32 1.72
N MET A 199 3.40 -6.64 1.33
CA MET A 199 4.28 -5.92 2.25
C MET A 199 3.58 -4.71 2.90
N VAL A 200 2.86 -3.89 2.13
CA VAL A 200 2.06 -2.78 2.68
C VAL A 200 1.03 -3.29 3.68
N ASN A 201 0.31 -4.36 3.33
CA ASN A 201 -0.69 -4.98 4.20
C ASN A 201 -0.05 -5.52 5.48
N ASN A 202 1.11 -6.17 5.38
CA ASN A 202 1.85 -6.67 6.55
C ASN A 202 2.22 -5.54 7.52
N VAL A 203 2.71 -4.40 7.00
CA VAL A 203 3.05 -3.23 7.81
C VAL A 203 1.81 -2.55 8.41
N LEU A 204 0.68 -2.53 7.70
CA LEU A 204 -0.57 -1.99 8.24
C LEU A 204 -1.11 -2.87 9.38
N ILE A 205 -1.08 -4.19 9.21
CA ILE A 205 -1.50 -5.16 10.22
C ILE A 205 -0.64 -5.03 11.49
N SER A 206 0.68 -4.90 11.35
CA SER A 206 1.58 -4.78 12.51
C SER A 206 1.35 -3.50 13.32
N ARG A 207 0.78 -2.46 12.70
CA ARG A 207 0.39 -1.20 13.34
C ARG A 207 -1.05 -1.18 13.87
N GLY A 208 -1.79 -2.28 13.73
CA GLY A 208 -3.16 -2.39 14.23
C GLY A 208 -4.26 -1.89 13.28
N PHE A 209 -3.93 -1.49 12.04
CA PHE A 209 -4.92 -1.08 11.04
C PHE A 209 -5.57 -2.29 10.35
N ARG A 210 -6.10 -3.23 11.13
CA ARG A 210 -6.74 -4.46 10.59
C ARG A 210 -8.06 -4.17 9.90
N ASP A 211 -8.88 -3.29 10.48
CA ASP A 211 -10.24 -3.03 9.99
C ASP A 211 -10.22 -2.32 8.63
N GLN A 212 -9.30 -1.37 8.45
CA GLN A 212 -9.10 -0.68 7.18
C GLN A 212 -8.57 -1.60 6.07
N LEU A 213 -8.02 -2.76 6.43
CA LEU A 213 -7.52 -3.75 5.47
C LEU A 213 -8.65 -4.57 4.84
N ALA A 214 -9.81 -4.68 5.49
CA ALA A 214 -10.95 -5.41 4.96
C ALA A 214 -11.41 -4.84 3.61
N ASP A 215 -11.35 -3.52 3.44
CA ASP A 215 -11.67 -2.83 2.19
C ASP A 215 -10.68 -3.11 1.03
N LEU A 216 -9.51 -3.68 1.34
CA LEU A 216 -8.46 -4.02 0.37
C LEU A 216 -8.26 -5.54 0.21
N SER A 217 -9.11 -6.37 0.83
CA SER A 217 -9.03 -7.82 0.70
C SER A 217 -9.27 -8.23 -0.76
N LEU A 218 -8.50 -9.21 -1.23
CA LEU A 218 -8.73 -9.84 -2.52
C LEU A 218 -9.26 -11.24 -2.27
N TYR A 219 -10.41 -11.54 -2.85
CA TYR A 219 -10.89 -12.91 -2.89
C TYR A 219 -9.94 -13.74 -3.74
N SER A 220 -9.40 -14.79 -3.14
CA SER A 220 -8.36 -15.61 -3.75
C SER A 220 -8.79 -17.07 -3.75
N ILE A 221 -8.47 -17.75 -4.85
CA ILE A 221 -8.75 -19.17 -5.01
C ILE A 221 -7.41 -19.90 -5.12
N PRO A 222 -7.17 -20.94 -4.30
CA PRO A 222 -5.98 -21.76 -4.42
C PRO A 222 -5.89 -22.38 -5.83
N ARG A 223 -4.70 -22.37 -6.43
CA ARG A 223 -4.49 -22.97 -7.75
C ARG A 223 -4.85 -24.46 -7.76
N GLU A 224 -4.46 -25.17 -6.70
CA GLU A 224 -4.76 -26.59 -6.52
C GLU A 224 -6.26 -26.88 -6.49
N PHE A 225 -7.07 -25.95 -5.96
CA PHE A 225 -8.53 -26.10 -5.96
C PHE A 225 -9.09 -26.05 -7.39
N ILE A 226 -8.61 -25.12 -8.21
CA ILE A 226 -9.03 -25.01 -9.61
C ILE A 226 -8.59 -26.24 -10.42
N GLU A 227 -7.33 -26.66 -10.26
CA GLU A 227 -6.81 -27.87 -10.92
C GLU A 227 -7.58 -29.11 -10.46
N GLY A 228 -7.90 -29.19 -9.16
CA GLY A 228 -8.74 -30.22 -8.58
C GLY A 228 -10.14 -30.25 -9.22
N LEU A 229 -10.79 -29.10 -9.34
CA LEU A 229 -12.11 -28.98 -9.98
C LEU A 229 -12.09 -29.43 -11.44
N MET A 230 -11.03 -29.10 -12.19
CA MET A 230 -10.95 -29.43 -13.63
C MET A 230 -10.61 -30.90 -13.89
N TYR A 231 -9.73 -31.49 -13.08
CA TYR A 231 -9.10 -32.78 -13.41
C TYR A 231 -9.42 -33.93 -12.44
N THR A 232 -10.09 -33.65 -11.32
CA THR A 232 -10.43 -34.69 -10.33
C THR A 232 -11.86 -35.18 -10.50
N LYS A 233 -12.07 -36.48 -10.26
CA LYS A 233 -13.41 -37.06 -10.24
C LYS A 233 -14.21 -36.54 -9.04
N PRO A 234 -15.39 -35.94 -9.25
CA PRO A 234 -16.24 -35.49 -8.15
C PRO A 234 -16.75 -36.67 -7.31
N THR A 235 -16.81 -36.49 -5.99
CA THR A 235 -17.38 -37.48 -5.07
C THR A 235 -18.90 -37.36 -4.94
N GLU A 236 -19.47 -36.22 -5.33
CA GLU A 236 -20.90 -35.92 -5.21
C GLU A 236 -21.77 -36.73 -6.20
N ASN A 237 -21.25 -36.98 -7.41
CA ASN A 237 -21.95 -37.75 -8.41
C ASN A 237 -21.04 -38.85 -8.98
N SER A 238 -21.30 -40.10 -8.62
CA SER A 238 -20.46 -41.23 -9.02
C SER A 238 -20.46 -41.52 -10.52
N ASN A 239 -21.44 -40.98 -11.25
CA ASN A 239 -21.65 -41.19 -12.69
C ASN A 239 -20.85 -40.22 -13.58
N ILE A 240 -20.24 -39.18 -13.03
CA ILE A 240 -19.42 -38.23 -13.80
C ILE A 240 -17.94 -38.53 -13.61
N VAL A 241 -17.19 -38.52 -14.71
CA VAL A 241 -15.74 -38.81 -14.72
C VAL A 241 -14.94 -37.55 -14.37
N SER A 242 -15.45 -36.37 -14.74
CA SER A 242 -14.90 -35.06 -14.40
C SER A 242 -16.04 -34.04 -14.29
N ASN A 243 -15.78 -32.90 -13.65
CA ASN A 243 -16.73 -31.78 -13.68
C ASN A 243 -16.91 -31.29 -15.12
N ASN A 244 -18.15 -30.93 -15.46
CA ASN A 244 -18.40 -30.19 -16.69
C ASN A 244 -17.95 -28.72 -16.52
N PRO A 245 -17.73 -27.97 -17.61
CA PRO A 245 -17.27 -26.58 -17.52
C PRO A 245 -18.17 -25.68 -16.68
N GLU A 246 -19.49 -25.91 -16.70
CA GLU A 246 -20.44 -25.11 -15.93
C GLU A 246 -20.34 -25.38 -14.42
N ALA A 247 -20.13 -26.63 -14.02
CA ALA A 247 -19.89 -27.00 -12.63
C ALA A 247 -18.58 -26.39 -12.10
N VAL A 248 -17.55 -26.31 -12.94
CA VAL A 248 -16.30 -25.60 -12.60
C VAL A 248 -16.56 -24.10 -12.40
N ASN A 249 -17.25 -23.45 -13.35
CA ASN A 249 -17.61 -22.04 -13.24
C ASN A 249 -18.44 -21.74 -11.99
N LEU A 250 -19.46 -22.57 -11.73
CA LEU A 250 -20.33 -22.43 -10.57
C LEU A 250 -19.53 -22.60 -9.27
N SER A 251 -18.66 -23.60 -9.18
CA SER A 251 -17.83 -23.83 -7.99
C SER A 251 -16.88 -22.67 -7.72
N ILE A 252 -16.29 -22.08 -8.77
CA ILE A 252 -15.44 -20.89 -8.67
C ILE A 252 -16.26 -19.69 -8.15
N ALA A 253 -17.44 -19.46 -8.72
CA ALA A 253 -18.33 -18.38 -8.33
C ALA A 253 -18.81 -18.55 -6.87
N GLU A 254 -19.22 -19.76 -6.50
CA GLU A 254 -19.68 -20.11 -5.16
C GLU A 254 -18.58 -19.85 -4.12
N PHE A 255 -17.33 -20.22 -4.43
CA PHE A 255 -16.20 -20.01 -3.54
C PHE A 255 -15.92 -18.52 -3.28
N ILE A 256 -15.96 -17.69 -4.33
CA ILE A 256 -15.77 -16.23 -4.20
C ILE A 256 -16.94 -15.60 -3.43
N LEU A 257 -18.17 -15.94 -3.79
CA LEU A 257 -19.37 -15.39 -3.16
C LEU A 257 -19.45 -15.77 -1.68
N LYS A 258 -18.97 -16.97 -1.31
CA LYS A 258 -18.84 -17.40 0.08
C LYS A 258 -17.88 -16.49 0.86
N GLN A 259 -16.69 -16.20 0.32
CA GLN A 259 -15.74 -15.30 0.97
C GLN A 259 -16.33 -13.88 1.13
N TRP A 260 -16.95 -13.36 0.08
CA TRP A 260 -17.59 -12.05 0.11
C TRP A 260 -18.75 -11.99 1.12
N GLY A 261 -19.59 -13.02 1.16
CA GLY A 261 -20.72 -13.09 2.09
C GLY A 261 -20.28 -13.06 3.55
N LEU A 262 -19.25 -13.84 3.92
CA LEU A 262 -18.68 -13.85 5.27
C LEU A 262 -18.06 -12.52 5.68
N GLU A 263 -17.49 -11.78 4.73
CA GLU A 263 -16.85 -10.49 5.02
C GLU A 263 -17.84 -9.33 5.04
N THR A 264 -18.87 -9.36 4.20
CA THR A 264 -19.72 -8.19 3.94
C THR A 264 -21.10 -8.31 4.59
N ILE A 265 -21.70 -9.50 4.59
CA ILE A 265 -23.08 -9.70 5.05
C ILE A 265 -23.11 -10.06 6.54
N PHE A 266 -22.21 -10.94 6.97
CA PHE A 266 -22.22 -11.50 8.32
C PHE A 266 -21.29 -10.74 9.26
N SER A 267 -21.60 -10.79 10.57
CA SER A 267 -20.75 -10.18 11.59
C SER A 267 -19.43 -10.98 11.76
N PRO A 268 -18.36 -10.34 12.28
CA PRO A 268 -17.10 -11.04 12.55
C PRO A 268 -17.26 -12.27 13.46
N GLU A 269 -18.20 -12.25 14.40
CA GLU A 269 -18.49 -13.37 15.30
C GLU A 269 -19.09 -14.55 14.54
N VAL A 270 -20.02 -14.29 13.62
CA VAL A 270 -20.65 -15.32 12.77
C VAL A 270 -19.63 -15.91 11.80
N LYS A 271 -18.79 -15.07 11.19
CA LYS A 271 -17.68 -15.51 10.35
C LYS A 271 -16.74 -16.44 11.13
N ASN A 272 -16.27 -16.01 12.30
CA ASN A 272 -15.38 -16.81 13.13
C ASN A 272 -16.03 -18.13 13.57
N ALA A 273 -17.31 -18.12 13.95
CA ALA A 273 -18.04 -19.34 14.29
C ALA A 273 -18.15 -20.30 13.10
N HIS A 274 -18.33 -19.78 11.87
CA HIS A 274 -18.34 -20.60 10.66
C HIS A 274 -16.97 -21.18 10.35
N ASP A 275 -15.92 -20.35 10.39
CA ASP A 275 -14.55 -20.73 10.05
C ASP A 275 -13.98 -21.75 11.05
N THR A 276 -14.39 -21.67 12.32
CA THR A 276 -14.00 -22.62 13.37
C THR A 276 -14.88 -23.87 13.42
N GLY A 277 -15.92 -23.96 12.58
CA GLY A 277 -16.87 -25.08 12.54
C GLY A 277 -17.85 -25.12 13.71
N ALA A 278 -17.92 -24.07 14.54
CA ALA A 278 -18.93 -23.95 15.60
C ALA A 278 -20.36 -23.84 15.03
N ILE A 279 -20.49 -23.24 13.84
CA ILE A 279 -21.73 -23.24 13.05
C ILE A 279 -21.44 -23.57 11.59
N HIS A 280 -22.43 -24.10 10.86
CA HIS A 280 -22.35 -24.28 9.42
C HIS A 280 -23.42 -23.43 8.74
N LEU A 281 -22.99 -22.45 7.93
CA LEU A 281 -23.88 -21.64 7.11
C LEU A 281 -24.13 -22.38 5.79
N HIS A 282 -25.34 -22.86 5.60
CA HIS A 282 -25.77 -23.52 4.37
C HIS A 282 -25.89 -22.52 3.22
N ASP A 283 -25.54 -22.97 2.01
CA ASP A 283 -25.68 -22.25 0.73
C ASP A 283 -25.05 -20.84 0.70
N LEU A 284 -23.97 -20.68 1.46
CA LEU A 284 -23.27 -19.41 1.64
C LEU A 284 -22.68 -18.83 0.35
N GLY A 285 -22.49 -19.64 -0.69
CA GLY A 285 -22.08 -19.15 -2.01
C GLY A 285 -23.22 -18.64 -2.89
N TYR A 286 -24.46 -18.62 -2.38
CA TYR A 286 -25.63 -18.03 -3.04
C TYR A 286 -26.25 -16.89 -2.22
N PRO A 287 -25.48 -15.88 -1.74
CA PRO A 287 -25.97 -14.87 -0.81
C PRO A 287 -27.09 -13.97 -1.40
N HIS A 288 -27.24 -13.96 -2.71
CA HIS A 288 -28.22 -13.16 -3.45
C HIS A 288 -29.48 -13.96 -3.84
N ARG A 289 -29.65 -15.19 -3.34
CA ARG A 289 -30.77 -16.08 -3.66
C ARG A 289 -31.52 -16.50 -2.40
N VAL A 290 -32.83 -16.71 -2.55
CA VAL A 290 -33.60 -17.38 -1.52
C VAL A 290 -33.22 -18.86 -1.47
N TYR A 291 -33.17 -19.45 -0.27
CA TYR A 291 -32.78 -20.84 -0.07
C TYR A 291 -33.64 -21.80 -0.89
N CYS A 292 -34.96 -21.76 -0.66
CA CYS A 292 -35.91 -22.52 -1.45
C CYS A 292 -37.26 -21.82 -1.49
N SER A 293 -38.09 -22.22 -2.45
CA SER A 293 -39.47 -21.79 -2.55
C SER A 293 -40.30 -22.92 -3.17
N SER A 294 -41.56 -23.02 -2.76
CA SER A 294 -42.52 -23.94 -3.34
C SER A 294 -43.67 -23.12 -3.92
N HIS A 295 -43.99 -23.36 -5.20
CA HIS A 295 -44.98 -22.60 -5.94
C HIS A 295 -46.01 -23.55 -6.55
N SER A 296 -47.28 -23.15 -6.54
CA SER A 296 -48.35 -23.90 -7.19
C SER A 296 -48.31 -23.70 -8.70
N ILE A 297 -48.29 -24.80 -9.46
CA ILE A 297 -48.36 -24.79 -10.93
C ILE A 297 -49.70 -24.20 -11.42
N GLU A 298 -50.76 -24.26 -10.61
CA GLU A 298 -52.06 -23.69 -10.96
C GLU A 298 -51.99 -22.18 -11.20
N TYR A 299 -51.05 -21.48 -10.54
CA TYR A 299 -50.84 -20.05 -10.78
C TYR A 299 -50.36 -19.79 -12.22
N ILE A 300 -49.33 -20.53 -12.66
CA ILE A 300 -48.78 -20.39 -14.02
C ILE A 300 -49.85 -20.78 -15.05
N LYS A 301 -50.63 -21.83 -14.79
CA LYS A 301 -51.73 -22.23 -15.67
C LYS A 301 -52.83 -21.17 -15.78
N LYS A 302 -53.15 -20.44 -14.70
CA LYS A 302 -54.25 -19.46 -14.70
C LYS A 302 -53.83 -18.09 -15.22
N TYR A 303 -52.58 -17.69 -14.98
CA TYR A 303 -52.12 -16.32 -15.23
C TYR A 303 -50.94 -16.22 -16.20
N GLY A 304 -50.33 -17.36 -16.57
CA GLY A 304 -49.14 -17.42 -17.40
C GLY A 304 -47.88 -16.97 -16.63
N LEU A 305 -46.84 -16.61 -17.38
CA LEU A 305 -45.62 -15.98 -16.85
C LEU A 305 -45.70 -14.48 -17.15
N ARG A 306 -46.01 -13.67 -16.13
CA ARG A 306 -46.15 -12.21 -16.26
C ARG A 306 -45.41 -11.49 -15.13
N GLY A 307 -44.95 -10.26 -15.39
CA GLY A 307 -44.34 -9.41 -14.36
C GLY A 307 -43.02 -9.93 -13.77
N LEU A 308 -42.20 -10.61 -14.58
CA LEU A 308 -40.87 -11.06 -14.16
C LEU A 308 -39.92 -9.87 -14.05
N THR A 309 -39.29 -9.68 -12.90
CA THR A 309 -38.46 -8.48 -12.60
C THR A 309 -37.23 -8.36 -13.50
N ASN A 310 -36.72 -9.47 -14.04
CA ASN A 310 -35.47 -9.55 -14.79
C ASN A 310 -35.64 -10.00 -16.26
N LEU A 311 -36.88 -10.27 -16.71
CA LEU A 311 -37.16 -10.73 -18.05
C LEU A 311 -38.38 -9.98 -18.62
N ASN A 312 -38.21 -9.41 -19.81
CA ASN A 312 -39.31 -8.72 -20.51
C ASN A 312 -40.24 -9.69 -21.26
N THR A 313 -39.97 -10.99 -21.18
CA THR A 313 -40.76 -12.00 -21.88
C THR A 313 -41.96 -12.36 -21.03
N GLU A 314 -43.15 -12.20 -21.60
CA GLU A 314 -44.41 -12.66 -21.00
C GLU A 314 -44.96 -13.85 -21.79
N SER A 315 -45.60 -14.78 -21.09
CA SER A 315 -46.32 -15.90 -21.68
C SER A 315 -47.72 -15.91 -21.13
N ASN A 316 -48.71 -15.85 -22.02
CA ASN A 316 -50.11 -15.97 -21.63
C ASN A 316 -50.47 -17.43 -21.29
N PRO A 317 -51.48 -17.65 -20.42
CA PRO A 317 -52.00 -18.99 -20.08
C PRO A 317 -52.20 -19.94 -21.27
#